data_AF-A0A0D8JW50-F1
#
_entry.id   AF-A0A0D8JW50-F1
#
_cell.length_a   1.000
_cell.length_b   1.000
_cell.length_c   1.000
_cell.angle_alpha   90.00
_cell.angle_beta   90.00
_cell.angle_gamma   90.00
#
_symmetry.space_group_name_H-M   'P 1'
#
loop_
_entity.id
_entity.type
_entity.pdbx_description
1 polymer ?
#
loop_
_entity_poly.entity_id
_entity_poly.type
_entity_poly.pdbx_seq_one_letter_code
_entity_poly.pdbx_strand_id
1 'polypeptide(L)'
;MGRINCNVSPDWTCAAAIIVDPGGSRSLSQGVGTSGPERDDLAQGVLPAFARTTDITGKIIRDVLKPPPTEEELNFELDFWEDADGEDVRSLLWAADAASRSAFCQVPFAAWALTALDEEVPAVESLHWYLDFIAVKLSNRLRRCPGIEEHLPEVLREASPPGCLVISSAVKRSRGGKASRTNRDFVKQPLQHLFHQPFAGPVADALRILDLRFQRTYHSRVYGEPAEFRTELSLLLGVTASSPQSLAQSITEADLELFRDAFVLEFMDPDREHKRLKELGNAWNQRCKDIDECVTVKPELGGAFLEVARCLHQRRNFHASTAVATGLRSARYDGGPILQDLLRILDDVQANHDELRKGPAVPALFPLLKELEILSQGMRLQKLSCSQFFRLAASCVAELHSFHTFQSTDELESSGICRWIGSILCINSWHW
;
A
#
# COMPACT_ATOMS: atom_id res chain seq x y z
N MET A 1 8.66 -39.72 -2.52
CA MET A 1 7.76 -38.91 -3.36
C MET A 1 6.78 -38.19 -2.46
N GLY A 2 7.03 -36.91 -2.17
CA GLY A 2 6.13 -36.05 -1.42
C GLY A 2 6.25 -34.65 -2.01
N ARG A 3 5.19 -34.16 -2.65
CA ARG A 3 5.13 -32.79 -3.18
C ARG A 3 4.95 -31.84 -1.99
N ILE A 4 5.94 -30.99 -1.74
CA ILE A 4 5.76 -29.82 -0.87
C ILE A 4 5.00 -28.80 -1.72
N ASN A 5 3.73 -28.60 -1.38
CA ASN A 5 2.88 -27.59 -1.98
C ASN A 5 3.23 -26.24 -1.32
N CYS A 6 4.09 -25.45 -1.97
CA CYS A 6 4.40 -24.09 -1.54
C CYS A 6 3.32 -23.14 -2.05
N ASN A 7 2.16 -23.11 -1.39
CA ASN A 7 1.23 -21.98 -1.49
C ASN A 7 1.80 -20.83 -0.67
N VAL A 8 2.73 -20.08 -1.25
CA VAL A 8 3.19 -18.79 -0.71
C VAL A 8 2.70 -17.73 -1.67
N SER A 9 1.76 -16.91 -1.22
CA SER A 9 1.42 -15.66 -1.90
C SER A 9 2.69 -14.82 -1.99
N PRO A 10 3.10 -14.32 -3.17
CA PRO A 10 4.28 -13.48 -3.30
C PRO A 10 3.99 -12.09 -2.71
N ASP A 11 4.13 -11.98 -1.40
CA ASP A 11 3.99 -10.71 -0.69
C ASP A 11 5.32 -9.95 -0.79
N TRP A 12 5.32 -8.82 -1.52
CA TRP A 12 6.53 -8.02 -1.78
C TRP A 12 7.10 -7.35 -0.52
N THR A 13 6.32 -7.27 0.55
CA THR A 13 6.73 -6.71 1.85
C THR A 13 7.95 -7.43 2.43
N CYS A 14 8.07 -8.76 2.22
CA CYS A 14 9.25 -9.52 2.66
C CYS A 14 10.50 -9.25 1.80
N ALA A 15 10.35 -8.95 0.50
CA ALA A 15 11.48 -8.69 -0.38
C ALA A 15 12.11 -7.30 -0.14
N ALA A 16 11.29 -6.31 0.26
CA ALA A 16 11.76 -4.95 0.55
C ALA A 16 12.39 -4.79 1.95
N ALA A 17 12.07 -5.67 2.91
CA ALA A 17 12.51 -5.54 4.31
C ALA A 17 13.99 -5.87 4.57
N ILE A 18 14.74 -6.29 3.55
CA ILE A 18 16.15 -6.76 3.69
C ILE A 18 17.16 -5.63 3.47
N ILE A 19 16.73 -4.42 3.11
CA ILE A 19 17.61 -3.30 2.72
C ILE A 19 17.31 -2.04 3.54
N VAL A 20 17.45 -2.07 4.87
CA VAL A 20 17.62 -0.85 5.69
C VAL A 20 18.42 -1.20 6.95
N ASP A 21 19.58 -0.56 7.15
CA ASP A 21 20.23 -0.39 8.46
C ASP A 21 20.28 1.12 8.77
N PRO A 22 20.10 1.57 10.02
CA PRO A 22 19.71 2.95 10.33
C PRO A 22 20.94 3.81 10.66
N GLY A 23 21.03 5.00 10.09
CA GLY A 23 21.99 5.99 10.57
C GLY A 23 21.98 7.32 9.85
N GLY A 24 21.61 8.38 10.58
CA GLY A 24 22.26 9.68 10.41
C GLY A 24 21.39 10.83 9.89
N SER A 25 20.66 11.47 10.81
CA SER A 25 20.07 12.80 10.66
C SER A 25 21.10 13.88 10.26
N ARG A 26 20.71 14.84 9.41
CA ARG A 26 21.15 16.24 9.51
C ARG A 26 20.13 17.19 8.87
N SER A 27 19.70 18.14 9.71
CA SER A 27 18.86 19.30 9.39
C SER A 27 19.60 20.33 8.54
N LEU A 28 18.88 21.05 7.67
CA LEU A 28 19.16 22.45 7.36
C LEU A 28 17.84 23.18 7.01
N SER A 29 17.77 24.42 7.47
CA SER A 29 16.60 25.29 7.59
C SER A 29 16.64 26.44 6.57
N GLN A 30 15.58 27.26 6.61
CA GLN A 30 15.32 28.54 5.91
C GLN A 30 14.65 28.35 4.53
N GLY A 31 13.57 29.03 4.16
CA GLY A 31 12.93 30.26 4.62
C GLY A 31 12.46 31.04 3.37
N VAL A 32 11.54 32.01 3.52
CA VAL A 32 10.89 32.84 2.46
C VAL A 32 9.60 32.19 1.91
N GLY A 33 8.37 32.70 2.08
CA GLY A 33 7.88 34.00 2.52
C GLY A 33 7.44 34.84 1.32
N THR A 34 6.17 34.72 0.88
CA THR A 34 5.47 35.81 0.17
C THR A 34 3.96 35.72 0.38
N SER A 35 3.39 36.92 0.47
CA SER A 35 2.06 37.31 0.89
C SER A 35 1.22 37.80 -0.29
N GLY A 36 -0.11 37.74 -0.17
CA GLY A 36 -1.05 38.50 -1.01
C GLY A 36 -2.45 37.88 -1.09
N PRO A 37 -3.51 38.66 -1.34
CA PRO A 37 -4.45 39.02 -0.29
C PRO A 37 -5.90 38.50 -0.48
N GLU A 38 -6.64 38.60 0.63
CA GLU A 38 -8.09 38.48 0.78
C GLU A 38 -8.90 39.27 -0.26
N ARG A 39 -9.99 38.65 -0.72
CA ARG A 39 -11.22 39.33 -1.13
C ARG A 39 -12.42 38.51 -0.69
N ASP A 40 -13.07 38.97 0.35
CA ASP A 40 -14.43 38.60 0.71
C ASP A 40 -15.45 39.51 0.02
N ASP A 41 -16.64 38.92 -0.13
CA ASP A 41 -17.97 39.50 -0.30
C ASP A 41 -18.40 40.08 -1.66
N LEU A 42 -19.28 39.33 -2.35
CA LEU A 42 -20.69 39.70 -2.47
C LEU A 42 -21.56 38.60 -3.15
N ALA A 43 -22.41 38.00 -2.31
CA ALA A 43 -23.85 37.80 -2.50
C ALA A 43 -24.43 36.96 -3.67
N GLN A 44 -25.14 35.91 -3.21
CA GLN A 44 -26.51 35.54 -3.58
C GLN A 44 -26.75 34.73 -4.87
N GLY A 45 -27.35 33.55 -4.67
CA GLY A 45 -28.53 33.21 -5.46
C GLY A 45 -28.51 31.97 -6.34
N VAL A 46 -27.86 30.86 -5.95
CA VAL A 46 -28.15 29.53 -6.52
C VAL A 46 -27.89 28.47 -5.44
N LEU A 47 -28.93 27.80 -4.93
CA LEU A 47 -28.73 26.55 -4.18
C LEU A 47 -28.15 25.53 -5.18
N PRO A 48 -26.89 25.10 -5.05
CA PRO A 48 -26.24 24.37 -6.12
C PRO A 48 -26.65 22.89 -6.06
N ALA A 49 -26.63 22.23 -7.21
CA ALA A 49 -26.95 20.81 -7.40
C ALA A 49 -26.15 19.84 -6.49
N PHE A 50 -25.14 20.33 -5.75
CA PHE A 50 -24.28 19.61 -4.83
C PHE A 50 -24.98 19.04 -3.59
N ALA A 51 -26.03 19.69 -3.07
CA ALA A 51 -26.76 19.18 -1.90
C ALA A 51 -27.61 17.94 -2.21
N ARG A 52 -27.93 17.67 -3.49
CA ARG A 52 -28.70 16.48 -3.89
C ARG A 52 -27.83 15.22 -3.94
N THR A 53 -26.55 15.36 -4.25
CA THR A 53 -25.61 14.23 -4.34
C THR A 53 -25.25 13.66 -2.97
N THR A 54 -25.13 14.49 -1.93
CA THR A 54 -24.84 14.03 -0.56
C THR A 54 -26.03 13.30 0.07
N ASP A 55 -27.25 13.80 -0.10
CA ASP A 55 -28.49 13.16 0.41
C ASP A 55 -28.73 11.78 -0.24
N ILE A 56 -28.55 11.68 -1.56
CA ILE A 56 -28.64 10.41 -2.29
C ILE A 56 -27.55 9.43 -1.82
N THR A 57 -26.31 9.91 -1.66
CA THR A 57 -25.19 9.06 -1.20
C THR A 57 -25.42 8.56 0.22
N GLY A 58 -25.88 9.42 1.13
CA GLY A 58 -26.24 9.06 2.50
C GLY A 58 -27.34 8.01 2.56
N LYS A 59 -28.36 8.15 1.70
CA LYS A 59 -29.41 7.12 1.57
C LYS A 59 -28.84 5.78 1.09
N ILE A 60 -28.01 5.78 0.04
CA ILE A 60 -27.39 4.54 -0.47
C ILE A 60 -26.49 3.90 0.59
N ILE A 61 -25.73 4.68 1.37
CA ILE A 61 -24.92 4.16 2.48
C ILE A 61 -25.81 3.37 3.46
N ARG A 62 -26.93 3.95 3.88
CA ARG A 62 -27.86 3.28 4.82
C ARG A 62 -28.55 2.06 4.22
N ASP A 63 -28.79 2.07 2.91
CA ASP A 63 -29.44 0.96 2.21
C ASP A 63 -28.50 -0.22 1.93
N VAL A 64 -27.20 0.04 1.75
CA VAL A 64 -26.23 -0.95 1.22
C VAL A 64 -25.25 -1.46 2.28
N LEU A 65 -24.96 -0.67 3.31
CA LEU A 65 -23.97 -1.00 4.33
C LEU A 65 -24.63 -1.31 5.68
N LYS A 66 -23.91 -2.03 6.54
CA LYS A 66 -24.36 -2.30 7.91
C LYS A 66 -24.55 -0.97 8.65
N PRO A 67 -25.70 -0.74 9.32
CA PRO A 67 -25.94 0.50 10.04
C PRO A 67 -24.91 0.71 11.17
N PRO A 68 -24.56 1.98 11.48
CA PRO A 68 -23.77 2.30 12.66
C PRO A 68 -24.44 1.77 13.93
N PRO A 69 -23.67 1.22 14.90
CA PRO A 69 -24.20 0.91 16.21
C PRO A 69 -24.61 2.19 16.93
N THR A 70 -25.57 2.07 17.84
CA THR A 70 -25.87 3.07 18.86
C THR A 70 -24.75 3.14 19.90
N GLU A 71 -24.71 4.22 20.68
CA GLU A 71 -23.74 4.35 21.78
C GLU A 71 -23.86 3.22 22.81
N GLU A 72 -25.09 2.74 23.07
CA GLU A 72 -25.36 1.63 24.00
C GLU A 72 -24.87 0.27 23.49
N GLU A 73 -24.73 0.10 22.18
CA GLU A 73 -24.22 -1.13 21.56
C GLU A 73 -22.68 -1.18 21.52
N LEU A 74 -22.01 -0.04 21.75
CA LEU A 74 -20.56 0.02 21.86
C LEU A 74 -20.13 -0.43 23.24
N ASN A 75 -19.25 -1.44 23.29
CA ASN A 75 -18.72 -1.98 24.53
C ASN A 75 -17.21 -1.74 24.59
N PHE A 76 -16.84 -0.50 24.93
CA PHE A 76 -15.44 -0.12 25.09
C PHE A 76 -14.91 -0.51 26.46
N GLU A 77 -13.83 -1.27 26.48
CA GLU A 77 -13.23 -1.79 27.70
C GLU A 77 -12.49 -0.68 28.47
N LEU A 78 -12.99 -0.28 29.66
CA LEU A 78 -12.39 0.83 30.41
C LEU A 78 -11.11 0.44 31.16
N ASP A 79 -10.93 -0.85 31.46
CA ASP A 79 -9.84 -1.41 32.27
C ASP A 79 -8.93 -2.38 31.49
N PHE A 80 -8.67 -2.05 30.24
CA PHE A 80 -7.87 -2.82 29.27
C PHE A 80 -6.38 -3.07 29.61
N TRP A 81 -5.95 -2.83 30.84
CA TRP A 81 -4.57 -3.04 31.31
C TRP A 81 -4.46 -3.98 32.51
N GLU A 82 -5.56 -4.63 32.96
CA GLU A 82 -5.52 -5.52 34.13
C GLU A 82 -4.46 -6.63 33.99
N ASP A 83 -4.19 -7.07 32.75
CA ASP A 83 -3.21 -8.11 32.42
C ASP A 83 -1.81 -7.56 32.11
N ALA A 84 -1.62 -6.24 32.01
CA ALA A 84 -0.33 -5.64 31.70
C ALA A 84 0.49 -5.47 32.98
N ASP A 85 1.75 -5.94 32.97
CA ASP A 85 2.68 -5.71 34.08
C ASP A 85 2.85 -4.18 34.28
N GLY A 86 2.50 -3.70 35.48
CA GLY A 86 2.17 -2.30 35.75
C GLY A 86 3.31 -1.30 35.53
N GLU A 87 4.54 -1.80 35.31
CA GLU A 87 5.74 -1.02 35.02
C GLU A 87 6.45 -1.40 33.70
N ASP A 88 6.08 -2.51 33.04
CA ASP A 88 6.68 -2.87 31.75
C ASP A 88 6.11 -2.00 30.62
N VAL A 89 6.94 -1.11 30.10
CA VAL A 89 6.59 -0.21 29.00
C VAL A 89 6.09 -0.98 27.79
N ARG A 90 6.72 -2.10 27.43
CA ARG A 90 6.34 -2.85 26.22
C ARG A 90 4.93 -3.41 26.36
N SER A 91 4.62 -4.07 27.47
CA SER A 91 3.29 -4.59 27.78
C SER A 91 2.24 -3.48 27.79
N LEU A 92 2.57 -2.32 28.36
CA LEU A 92 1.71 -1.15 28.34
C LEU A 92 1.40 -0.70 26.89
N LEU A 93 2.41 -0.48 26.05
CA LEU A 93 2.18 -0.02 24.68
C LEU A 93 1.31 -1.01 23.87
N TRP A 94 1.52 -2.32 24.06
CA TRP A 94 0.71 -3.35 23.40
C TRP A 94 -0.73 -3.43 23.91
N ALA A 95 -0.96 -3.24 25.21
CA ALA A 95 -2.32 -3.17 25.76
C ALA A 95 -3.09 -1.98 25.17
N ALA A 96 -2.44 -0.82 25.03
CA ALA A 96 -3.05 0.33 24.35
C ALA A 96 -3.36 0.06 22.88
N ASP A 97 -2.44 -0.57 22.13
CA ASP A 97 -2.71 -0.96 20.74
C ASP A 97 -3.92 -1.90 20.65
N ALA A 98 -3.95 -2.95 21.47
CA ALA A 98 -5.02 -3.93 21.47
C ALA A 98 -6.40 -3.31 21.77
N ALA A 99 -6.48 -2.45 22.79
CA ALA A 99 -7.71 -1.74 23.14
C ALA A 99 -8.15 -0.75 22.06
N SER A 100 -7.20 0.02 21.52
CA SER A 100 -7.47 0.99 20.45
C SER A 100 -8.00 0.30 19.20
N ARG A 101 -7.38 -0.83 18.81
CA ARG A 101 -7.80 -1.66 17.69
C ARG A 101 -9.16 -2.29 17.93
N SER A 102 -9.39 -2.86 19.11
CA SER A 102 -10.66 -3.47 19.49
C SER A 102 -11.80 -2.47 19.35
N ALA A 103 -11.66 -1.28 19.95
CA ALA A 103 -12.67 -0.23 19.84
C ALA A 103 -12.86 0.28 18.41
N PHE A 104 -11.78 0.48 17.65
CA PHE A 104 -11.86 0.91 16.26
C PHE A 104 -12.67 -0.09 15.40
N CYS A 105 -12.47 -1.40 15.60
CA CYS A 105 -13.19 -2.44 14.86
C CYS A 105 -14.68 -2.55 15.21
N GLN A 106 -15.15 -1.91 16.29
CA GLN A 106 -16.57 -1.85 16.63
C GLN A 106 -17.33 -0.83 15.76
N VAL A 107 -16.63 0.16 15.19
CA VAL A 107 -17.23 1.21 14.36
C VAL A 107 -17.19 0.78 12.88
N PRO A 108 -18.34 0.49 12.25
CA PRO A 108 -18.39 0.01 10.88
C PRO A 108 -18.05 1.12 9.88
N PHE A 109 -17.66 0.72 8.66
CA PHE A 109 -17.36 1.66 7.57
C PHE A 109 -18.49 2.66 7.30
N ALA A 110 -19.76 2.23 7.41
CA ALA A 110 -20.92 3.12 7.22
C ALA A 110 -20.90 4.34 8.14
N ALA A 111 -20.46 4.18 9.39
CA ALA A 111 -20.37 5.28 10.34
C ALA A 111 -19.35 6.32 9.88
N TRP A 112 -18.17 5.87 9.45
CA TRP A 112 -17.14 6.73 8.87
C TRP A 112 -17.60 7.43 7.58
N ALA A 113 -18.31 6.71 6.72
CA ALA A 113 -18.83 7.25 5.47
C ALA A 113 -19.90 8.34 5.71
N LEU A 114 -20.83 8.13 6.65
CA LEU A 114 -21.82 9.14 7.02
C LEU A 114 -21.16 10.37 7.69
N THR A 115 -20.19 10.17 8.58
CA THR A 115 -19.42 11.27 9.16
C THR A 115 -18.61 12.04 8.10
N ALA A 116 -18.19 11.38 7.02
CA ALA A 116 -17.57 12.02 5.87
C ALA A 116 -18.55 12.79 4.96
N LEU A 117 -19.86 12.62 5.15
CA LEU A 117 -20.90 13.49 4.59
C LEU A 117 -21.31 14.60 5.56
N ASP A 118 -20.48 14.84 6.59
CA ASP A 118 -20.73 15.78 7.68
C ASP A 118 -21.99 15.48 8.51
N GLU A 119 -22.43 14.22 8.52
CA GLU A 119 -23.45 13.76 9.47
C GLU A 119 -22.84 13.51 10.85
N GLU A 120 -23.56 13.89 11.89
CA GLU A 120 -23.21 13.55 13.28
C GLU A 120 -23.53 12.07 13.52
N VAL A 121 -22.49 11.28 13.78
CA VAL A 121 -22.62 9.84 14.03
C VAL A 121 -22.05 9.53 15.42
N PRO A 122 -22.90 9.29 16.43
CA PRO A 122 -22.47 9.10 17.83
C PRO A 122 -21.39 8.03 18.01
N ALA A 123 -21.39 6.98 17.18
CA ALA A 123 -20.40 5.91 17.26
C ALA A 123 -18.96 6.39 16.99
N VAL A 124 -18.79 7.30 16.01
CA VAL A 124 -17.45 7.85 15.66
C VAL A 124 -16.99 8.81 16.75
N GLU A 125 -17.90 9.62 17.30
CA GLU A 125 -17.61 10.54 18.41
C GLU A 125 -17.20 9.78 19.67
N SER A 126 -17.95 8.74 20.01
CA SER A 126 -17.68 7.85 21.15
C SER A 126 -16.32 7.18 21.02
N LEU A 127 -15.98 6.70 19.82
CA LEU A 127 -14.65 6.14 19.53
C LEU A 127 -13.55 7.19 19.71
N HIS A 128 -13.72 8.40 19.19
CA HIS A 128 -12.74 9.47 19.35
C HIS A 128 -12.50 9.83 20.82
N TRP A 129 -13.57 9.89 21.62
CA TRP A 129 -13.47 10.09 23.05
C TRP A 129 -12.70 8.95 23.73
N TYR A 130 -13.02 7.71 23.39
CA TYR A 130 -12.38 6.53 23.99
C TYR A 130 -10.89 6.43 23.64
N LEU A 131 -10.50 6.66 22.38
CA LEU A 131 -9.09 6.70 21.98
C LEU A 131 -8.32 7.81 22.72
N ASP A 132 -8.96 8.95 22.98
CA ASP A 132 -8.38 10.01 23.83
C ASP A 132 -8.17 9.57 25.27
N PHE A 133 -9.18 8.90 25.83
CA PHE A 133 -9.14 8.33 27.17
C PHE A 133 -7.98 7.34 27.32
N ILE A 134 -7.81 6.41 26.36
CA ILE A 134 -6.66 5.48 26.33
C ILE A 134 -5.35 6.25 26.37
N ALA A 135 -5.18 7.22 25.46
CA ALA A 135 -3.94 7.96 25.35
C ALA A 135 -3.63 8.81 26.60
N VAL A 136 -4.65 9.35 27.29
CA VAL A 136 -4.48 10.04 28.57
C VAL A 136 -4.06 9.07 29.67
N LYS A 137 -4.77 7.93 29.83
CA LYS A 137 -4.41 6.88 30.79
C LYS A 137 -2.97 6.40 30.59
N LEU A 138 -2.60 6.05 29.36
CA LEU A 138 -1.25 5.62 28.99
C LEU A 138 -0.22 6.71 29.31
N SER A 139 -0.48 7.98 28.95
CA SER A 139 0.48 9.06 29.21
C SER A 139 0.82 9.24 30.69
N ASN A 140 -0.17 9.06 31.58
CA ASN A 140 0.02 9.17 33.02
C ASN A 140 0.91 8.04 33.58
N ARG A 141 0.82 6.84 32.99
CA ARG A 141 1.66 5.69 33.32
C ARG A 141 3.08 5.89 32.80
N LEU A 142 3.21 6.25 31.51
CA LEU A 142 4.50 6.47 30.87
C LEU A 142 5.36 7.53 31.57
N ARG A 143 4.76 8.55 32.22
CA ARG A 143 5.52 9.52 33.03
C ARG A 143 6.34 8.90 34.16
N ARG A 144 6.00 7.70 34.61
CA ARG A 144 6.63 7.00 35.73
C ARG A 144 7.58 5.89 35.27
N CYS A 145 7.59 5.55 33.98
CA CYS A 145 8.40 4.46 33.44
C CYS A 145 9.69 5.01 32.81
N PRO A 146 10.87 4.48 33.17
CA PRO A 146 12.08 4.69 32.39
C PRO A 146 12.03 3.88 31.07
N GLY A 147 12.91 4.19 30.11
CA GLY A 147 13.16 3.30 28.95
C GLY A 147 12.14 3.34 27.80
N ILE A 148 11.27 4.34 27.72
CA ILE A 148 10.26 4.44 26.62
C ILE A 148 10.90 4.35 25.23
N GLU A 149 12.04 5.01 25.04
CA GLU A 149 12.70 5.13 23.73
C GLU A 149 13.26 3.80 23.22
N GLU A 150 13.50 2.82 24.10
CA GLU A 150 14.03 1.51 23.72
C GLU A 150 12.97 0.68 22.99
N HIS A 151 11.72 0.71 23.47
CA HIS A 151 10.64 -0.14 22.94
C HIS A 151 9.77 0.56 21.90
N LEU A 152 9.72 1.89 21.91
CA LEU A 152 8.81 2.66 21.07
C LEU A 152 8.98 2.40 19.56
N PRO A 153 10.19 2.33 18.98
CA PRO A 153 10.35 2.09 17.55
C PRO A 153 9.81 0.72 17.10
N GLU A 154 10.08 -0.32 17.89
CA GLU A 154 9.60 -1.69 17.60
C GLU A 154 8.07 -1.75 17.65
N VAL A 155 7.46 -1.19 18.71
CA VAL A 155 6.00 -1.23 18.87
C VAL A 155 5.31 -0.40 17.79
N LEU A 156 5.77 0.81 17.49
CA LEU A 156 5.14 1.64 16.44
C LEU A 156 5.25 1.03 15.04
N ARG A 157 6.24 0.18 14.79
CA ARG A 157 6.39 -0.52 13.51
C ARG A 157 5.31 -1.59 13.30
N GLU A 158 4.83 -2.19 14.38
CA GLU A 158 3.94 -3.35 14.34
C GLU A 158 2.52 -3.05 14.84
N ALA A 159 2.33 -1.92 15.53
CA ALA A 159 1.05 -1.50 16.06
C ALA A 159 0.06 -1.15 14.93
N SER A 160 -1.22 -1.31 15.26
CA SER A 160 -2.33 -0.93 14.38
C SER A 160 -2.35 0.58 14.13
N PRO A 161 -2.93 1.06 13.02
CA PRO A 161 -3.12 2.49 12.79
C PRO A 161 -3.76 3.25 13.97
N PRO A 162 -4.89 2.81 14.58
CA PRO A 162 -5.42 3.47 15.76
C PRO A 162 -4.48 3.39 16.98
N GLY A 163 -3.78 2.27 17.18
CA GLY A 163 -2.79 2.12 18.24
C GLY A 163 -1.60 3.06 18.09
N CYS A 164 -1.02 3.17 16.90
CA CYS A 164 0.04 4.12 16.57
C CYS A 164 -0.34 5.57 16.92
N LEU A 165 -1.57 5.98 16.59
CA LEU A 165 -2.07 7.32 16.90
C LEU A 165 -2.18 7.56 18.42
N VAL A 166 -2.71 6.57 19.14
CA VAL A 166 -2.88 6.60 20.59
C VAL A 166 -1.52 6.63 21.30
N ILE A 167 -0.62 5.71 20.95
CA ILE A 167 0.72 5.57 21.54
C ILE A 167 1.53 6.85 21.30
N SER A 168 1.57 7.34 20.05
CA SER A 168 2.28 8.57 19.71
C SER A 168 1.73 9.78 20.48
N SER A 169 0.41 9.88 20.61
CA SER A 169 -0.24 10.93 21.41
C SER A 169 0.11 10.82 22.90
N ALA A 170 0.10 9.61 23.45
CA ALA A 170 0.41 9.36 24.85
C ALA A 170 1.87 9.68 25.19
N VAL A 171 2.82 9.28 24.34
CA VAL A 171 4.25 9.58 24.49
C VAL A 171 4.50 11.09 24.39
N LYS A 172 3.84 11.78 23.46
CA LYS A 172 3.96 13.25 23.36
C LYS A 172 3.44 13.95 24.63
N ARG A 173 2.31 13.48 25.16
CA ARG A 173 1.69 13.98 26.41
C ARG A 173 2.52 13.67 27.65
N SER A 174 3.18 12.51 27.73
CA SER A 174 4.02 12.15 28.87
C SER A 174 5.22 13.09 29.00
N ARG A 175 5.72 13.64 27.88
CA ARG A 175 6.81 14.61 27.82
C ARG A 175 6.38 16.07 28.05
N GLY A 176 5.13 16.31 28.47
CA GLY A 176 4.59 17.67 28.64
C GLY A 176 4.26 18.39 27.32
N GLY A 177 4.32 17.70 26.19
CA GLY A 177 3.87 18.23 24.92
C GLY A 177 2.35 18.37 24.87
N LYS A 178 1.85 19.37 24.15
CA LYS A 178 0.43 19.45 23.83
C LYS A 178 0.04 18.21 23.02
N ALA A 179 -1.09 17.61 23.38
CA ALA A 179 -1.74 16.59 22.58
C ALA A 179 -1.75 17.07 21.13
N SER A 180 -1.17 16.28 20.21
CA SER A 180 -1.56 16.46 18.82
C SER A 180 -3.04 16.09 18.79
N ARG A 181 -3.89 16.91 18.15
CA ARG A 181 -5.00 16.31 17.42
C ARG A 181 -4.31 15.50 16.33
N THR A 182 -3.84 14.30 16.68
CA THR A 182 -3.30 13.35 15.72
C THR A 182 -4.37 13.22 14.64
N ASN A 183 -3.97 13.10 13.37
CA ASN A 183 -4.87 13.05 12.24
C ASN A 183 -5.84 11.85 12.39
N ARG A 184 -6.93 12.03 13.15
CA ARG A 184 -8.01 11.06 13.36
C ARG A 184 -8.90 10.95 12.14
N ASP A 185 -8.72 11.88 11.22
CA ASP A 185 -9.43 11.96 9.95
C ASP A 185 -8.75 11.11 8.87
N PHE A 186 -7.81 10.22 9.23
CA PHE A 186 -7.14 9.31 8.28
C PHE A 186 -8.09 8.38 7.51
N VAL A 187 -9.34 8.22 7.99
CA VAL A 187 -10.44 7.60 7.24
C VAL A 187 -11.40 8.65 6.70
N LYS A 188 -11.79 9.62 7.53
CA LYS A 188 -12.80 10.64 7.21
C LYS A 188 -12.37 11.54 6.03
N GLN A 189 -11.16 12.08 6.06
CA GLN A 189 -10.68 13.06 5.09
C GLN A 189 -10.57 12.47 3.67
N PRO A 190 -10.01 11.26 3.45
CA PRO A 190 -10.05 10.61 2.14
C PRO A 190 -11.48 10.41 1.61
N LEU A 191 -12.39 9.96 2.48
CA LEU A 191 -13.80 9.75 2.12
C LEU A 191 -14.50 11.07 1.78
N GLN A 192 -14.27 12.12 2.57
CA GLN A 192 -14.75 13.46 2.28
C GLN A 192 -14.28 13.90 0.90
N HIS A 193 -12.98 13.75 0.60
CA HIS A 193 -12.44 14.12 -0.70
C HIS A 193 -13.12 13.36 -1.84
N LEU A 194 -13.35 12.05 -1.67
CA LEU A 194 -14.07 11.23 -2.64
C LEU A 194 -15.52 11.70 -2.85
N PHE A 195 -16.27 11.93 -1.77
CA PHE A 195 -17.70 12.28 -1.85
C PHE A 195 -17.96 13.70 -2.37
N HIS A 196 -16.97 14.60 -2.25
CA HIS A 196 -17.04 15.93 -2.85
C HIS A 196 -16.76 15.94 -4.37
N GLN A 197 -16.23 14.84 -4.92
CA GLN A 197 -15.99 14.72 -6.35
C GLN A 197 -17.20 14.12 -7.08
N PRO A 198 -17.52 14.58 -8.30
CA PRO A 198 -18.51 13.91 -9.14
C PRO A 198 -18.09 12.46 -9.43
N PHE A 199 -18.88 11.49 -8.97
CA PHE A 199 -18.65 10.08 -9.24
C PHE A 199 -19.69 9.56 -10.24
N ALA A 200 -19.22 9.17 -11.44
CA ALA A 200 -20.08 8.68 -12.52
C ALA A 200 -20.30 7.15 -12.50
N GLY A 201 -19.67 6.45 -11.55
CA GLY A 201 -19.73 4.99 -11.46
C GLY A 201 -20.89 4.43 -10.63
N PRO A 202 -20.97 3.10 -10.48
CA PRO A 202 -21.97 2.45 -9.64
C PRO A 202 -21.68 2.69 -8.14
N VAL A 203 -22.33 3.69 -7.55
CA VAL A 203 -22.10 4.13 -6.15
C VAL A 203 -22.22 2.98 -5.15
N ALA A 204 -23.22 2.10 -5.30
CA ALA A 204 -23.41 0.97 -4.40
C ALA A 204 -22.24 -0.03 -4.42
N ASP A 205 -21.71 -0.35 -5.62
CA ASP A 205 -20.56 -1.25 -5.77
C ASP A 205 -19.29 -0.60 -5.21
N ALA A 206 -19.11 0.70 -5.48
CA ALA A 206 -18.01 1.49 -4.92
C ALA A 206 -18.00 1.46 -3.38
N LEU A 207 -19.14 1.70 -2.74
CA LEU A 207 -19.26 1.67 -1.28
C LEU A 207 -18.96 0.28 -0.69
N ARG A 208 -19.41 -0.80 -1.34
CA ARG A 208 -19.10 -2.17 -0.92
C ARG A 208 -17.61 -2.51 -1.07
N ILE A 209 -16.97 -2.03 -2.13
CA ILE A 209 -15.51 -2.18 -2.33
C ILE A 209 -14.75 -1.45 -1.23
N LEU A 210 -15.15 -0.21 -0.91
CA LEU A 210 -14.53 0.55 0.16
C LEU A 210 -14.77 -0.06 1.56
N ASP A 211 -15.94 -0.65 1.82
CA ASP A 211 -16.20 -1.39 3.07
C ASP A 211 -15.29 -2.62 3.18
N LEU A 212 -15.20 -3.43 2.12
CA LEU A 212 -14.29 -4.59 2.10
C LEU A 212 -12.83 -4.16 2.31
N ARG A 213 -12.41 -3.07 1.68
CA ARG A 213 -11.08 -2.48 1.83
C ARG A 213 -10.84 -1.97 3.24
N PHE A 214 -11.83 -1.33 3.85
CA PHE A 214 -11.77 -0.84 5.24
C PHE A 214 -11.54 -2.02 6.19
N GLN A 215 -12.32 -3.09 6.05
CA GLN A 215 -12.17 -4.30 6.85
C GLN A 215 -10.78 -4.93 6.66
N ARG A 216 -10.31 -5.08 5.42
CA ARG A 216 -8.98 -5.64 5.14
C ARG A 216 -7.83 -4.77 5.66
N THR A 217 -7.97 -3.45 5.61
CA THR A 217 -6.93 -2.52 6.06
C THR A 217 -6.84 -2.47 7.58
N TYR A 218 -7.98 -2.33 8.26
CA TYR A 218 -7.98 -2.02 9.69
C TYR A 218 -8.29 -3.22 10.60
N HIS A 219 -8.95 -4.26 10.10
CA HIS A 219 -9.26 -5.46 10.90
C HIS A 219 -8.21 -6.59 10.71
N SER A 220 -7.24 -6.43 9.81
CA SER A 220 -6.08 -7.33 9.68
C SER A 220 -5.20 -7.28 10.93
N ARG A 221 -4.43 -8.34 11.21
CA ARG A 221 -3.42 -8.37 12.30
C ARG A 221 -2.00 -8.06 11.82
N VAL A 222 -1.80 -7.91 10.52
CA VAL A 222 -0.51 -7.59 9.91
C VAL A 222 -0.59 -6.16 9.41
N TYR A 223 0.11 -5.27 10.09
CA TYR A 223 0.19 -3.86 9.74
C TYR A 223 1.58 -3.54 9.21
N GLY A 224 1.62 -2.81 8.10
CA GLY A 224 2.80 -2.07 7.69
C GLY A 224 2.74 -0.65 8.27
N GLU A 225 3.47 0.29 7.66
CA GLU A 225 3.32 1.71 8.01
C GLU A 225 1.85 2.14 8.02
N PRO A 226 1.41 2.96 8.99
CA PRO A 226 0.01 3.37 9.11
C PRO A 226 -0.41 4.17 7.87
N ALA A 227 -1.13 3.51 6.97
CA ALA A 227 -1.59 4.09 5.73
C ALA A 227 -2.95 4.79 5.93
N GLU A 228 -3.04 6.00 5.36
CA GLU A 228 -4.29 6.70 5.10
C GLU A 228 -5.28 5.79 4.35
N PHE A 229 -6.59 5.95 4.61
CA PHE A 229 -7.59 5.11 3.98
C PHE A 229 -7.64 5.37 2.47
N ARG A 230 -7.42 4.31 1.70
CA ARG A 230 -7.36 4.37 0.24
C ARG A 230 -8.74 4.39 -0.40
N THR A 231 -9.02 5.44 -1.16
CA THR A 231 -10.31 5.64 -1.83
C THR A 231 -10.26 5.46 -3.34
N GLU A 232 -9.17 4.96 -3.90
CA GLU A 232 -9.03 4.81 -5.35
C GLU A 232 -10.01 3.78 -5.91
N LEU A 233 -10.77 4.20 -6.93
CA LEU A 233 -11.78 3.40 -7.64
C LEU A 233 -11.58 3.41 -9.16
N SER A 234 -10.39 3.82 -9.62
CA SER A 234 -10.09 4.00 -11.05
C SER A 234 -10.24 2.71 -11.86
N LEU A 235 -9.89 1.54 -11.31
CA LEU A 235 -10.08 0.25 -11.99
C LEU A 235 -11.55 -0.14 -12.12
N LEU A 236 -12.37 0.11 -11.09
CA LEU A 236 -13.81 -0.11 -11.16
C LEU A 236 -14.44 0.77 -12.25
N LEU A 237 -14.09 2.05 -12.27
CA LEU A 237 -14.54 2.98 -13.30
C LEU A 237 -14.04 2.56 -14.69
N GLY A 238 -12.76 2.21 -14.79
CA GLY A 238 -12.13 1.78 -16.04
C GLY A 238 -12.83 0.56 -16.64
N VAL A 239 -13.07 -0.48 -15.84
CA VAL A 239 -13.67 -1.74 -16.34
C VAL A 239 -15.15 -1.60 -16.66
N THR A 240 -15.84 -0.64 -16.05
CA THR A 240 -17.28 -0.40 -16.29
C THR A 240 -17.54 0.60 -17.41
N ALA A 241 -16.62 1.54 -17.65
CA ALA A 241 -16.80 2.61 -18.63
C ALA A 241 -16.01 2.41 -19.93
N SER A 242 -14.96 1.58 -19.94
CA SER A 242 -14.07 1.41 -21.10
C SER A 242 -14.11 -0.01 -21.66
N SER A 243 -13.72 -0.15 -22.93
CA SER A 243 -13.40 -1.47 -23.48
C SER A 243 -12.15 -2.06 -22.79
N PRO A 244 -12.01 -3.40 -22.69
CA PRO A 244 -10.81 -4.02 -22.16
C PRO A 244 -9.52 -3.56 -22.83
N GLN A 245 -9.56 -3.32 -24.14
CA GLN A 245 -8.43 -2.85 -24.94
C GLN A 245 -8.04 -1.42 -24.56
N SER A 246 -9.00 -0.52 -24.44
CA SER A 246 -8.77 0.88 -24.05
C SER A 246 -8.22 0.99 -22.63
N LEU A 247 -8.77 0.20 -21.68
CA LEU A 247 -8.26 0.16 -20.32
C LEU A 247 -6.84 -0.41 -20.26
N ALA A 248 -6.58 -1.51 -20.97
CA ALA A 248 -5.23 -2.09 -21.06
C ALA A 248 -4.23 -1.10 -21.66
N GLN A 249 -4.64 -0.33 -22.68
CA GLN A 249 -3.79 0.72 -23.25
C GLN A 249 -3.45 1.80 -22.22
N SER A 250 -4.44 2.35 -21.52
CA SER A 250 -4.21 3.38 -20.49
C SER A 250 -3.29 2.88 -19.37
N ILE A 251 -3.48 1.63 -18.93
CA ILE A 251 -2.59 1.01 -17.93
C ILE A 251 -1.17 0.85 -18.47
N THR A 252 -1.00 0.40 -19.72
CA THR A 252 0.32 0.29 -20.35
C THR A 252 1.02 1.64 -20.45
N GLU A 253 0.32 2.71 -20.82
CA GLU A 253 0.89 4.06 -20.90
C GLU A 253 1.38 4.54 -19.53
N ALA A 254 0.56 4.36 -18.48
CA ALA A 254 0.95 4.70 -17.11
C ALA A 254 2.14 3.88 -16.58
N ASP A 255 2.14 2.56 -16.84
CA ASP A 255 3.27 1.70 -16.44
C ASP A 255 4.55 2.07 -17.19
N LEU A 256 4.48 2.42 -18.48
CA LEU A 256 5.65 2.86 -19.24
C LEU A 256 6.27 4.13 -18.65
N GLU A 257 5.46 5.10 -18.22
CA GLU A 257 5.95 6.30 -17.54
C GLU A 257 6.65 5.94 -16.22
N LEU A 258 6.04 5.08 -15.41
CA LEU A 258 6.63 4.62 -14.15
C LEU A 258 7.97 3.88 -14.38
N PHE A 259 8.03 3.01 -15.39
CA PHE A 259 9.25 2.26 -15.70
C PHE A 259 10.35 3.16 -16.27
N ARG A 260 10.01 4.14 -17.13
CA ARG A 260 10.98 5.12 -17.63
C ARG A 260 11.63 5.89 -16.48
N ASP A 261 10.82 6.37 -15.54
CA ASP A 261 11.30 7.18 -14.43
C ASP A 261 12.04 6.35 -13.37
N ALA A 262 11.74 5.05 -13.24
CA ALA A 262 12.39 4.13 -12.31
C ALA A 262 13.75 3.62 -12.80
N PHE A 263 13.91 3.36 -14.09
CA PHE A 263 15.10 2.68 -14.64
C PHE A 263 16.28 3.63 -14.88
N VAL A 264 16.03 4.91 -15.14
CA VAL A 264 17.06 5.91 -15.47
C VAL A 264 17.94 6.30 -14.26
N LEU A 265 17.48 6.10 -13.02
CA LEU A 265 18.08 6.78 -11.85
C LEU A 265 18.47 5.90 -10.65
N GLU A 266 17.87 4.72 -10.44
CA GLU A 266 18.05 3.99 -9.17
C GLU A 266 18.77 2.64 -9.26
N PHE A 267 18.82 2.01 -10.45
CA PHE A 267 19.65 0.82 -10.67
C PHE A 267 21.15 1.17 -10.83
N MET A 268 21.59 2.34 -10.37
CA MET A 268 23.00 2.77 -10.40
C MET A 268 23.50 3.32 -9.05
N ASP A 269 22.62 3.52 -8.07
CA ASP A 269 22.99 4.08 -6.75
C ASP A 269 22.72 3.05 -5.62
N PRO A 270 23.77 2.45 -5.04
CA PRO A 270 23.68 1.49 -3.93
C PRO A 270 23.27 2.10 -2.58
N ASP A 271 23.50 3.40 -2.41
CA ASP A 271 23.35 4.10 -1.14
C ASP A 271 21.97 4.78 -1.03
N ARG A 272 21.15 4.66 -2.07
CA ARG A 272 19.75 5.14 -2.08
C ARG A 272 18.81 3.96 -1.89
N GLU A 273 17.92 4.08 -0.90
CA GLU A 273 16.73 3.25 -0.83
C GLU A 273 16.09 3.17 -2.22
N HIS A 274 15.83 1.95 -2.72
CA HIS A 274 15.23 1.70 -4.04
C HIS A 274 13.75 2.13 -4.08
N LYS A 275 13.51 3.42 -3.89
CA LYS A 275 12.20 4.02 -3.71
C LYS A 275 11.31 3.77 -4.92
N ARG A 276 11.83 3.88 -6.14
CA ARG A 276 11.09 3.60 -7.38
C ARG A 276 10.77 2.12 -7.56
N LEU A 277 11.69 1.22 -7.19
CA LEU A 277 11.39 -0.21 -7.21
C LEU A 277 10.30 -0.57 -6.20
N LYS A 278 10.33 0.06 -5.01
CA LYS A 278 9.26 -0.03 -4.01
C LYS A 278 7.94 0.54 -4.55
N GLU A 279 7.96 1.67 -5.26
CA GLU A 279 6.79 2.25 -5.92
C GLU A 279 6.20 1.31 -6.99
N LEU A 280 7.03 0.68 -7.82
CA LEU A 280 6.58 -0.32 -8.81
C LEU A 280 5.96 -1.56 -8.15
N GLY A 281 6.61 -2.09 -7.11
CA GLY A 281 6.06 -3.19 -6.31
C GLY A 281 4.72 -2.81 -5.65
N ASN A 282 4.64 -1.60 -5.10
CA ASN A 282 3.42 -1.07 -4.49
C ASN A 282 2.29 -0.93 -5.52
N ALA A 283 2.57 -0.37 -6.70
CA ALA A 283 1.59 -0.24 -7.78
C ALA A 283 1.07 -1.62 -8.24
N TRP A 284 1.95 -2.61 -8.36
CA TRP A 284 1.58 -3.99 -8.68
C TRP A 284 0.67 -4.60 -7.63
N ASN A 285 1.09 -4.57 -6.35
CA ASN A 285 0.28 -5.09 -5.24
C ASN A 285 -1.05 -4.38 -5.14
N GLN A 286 -1.05 -3.07 -5.40
CA GLN A 286 -2.24 -2.28 -5.33
C GLN A 286 -3.25 -2.73 -6.38
N ARG A 287 -2.80 -2.89 -7.62
CA ARG A 287 -3.63 -3.41 -8.71
C ARG A 287 -4.18 -4.80 -8.37
N CYS A 288 -3.37 -5.71 -7.82
CA CYS A 288 -3.83 -7.02 -7.36
C CYS A 288 -4.99 -6.92 -6.35
N LYS A 289 -4.82 -6.08 -5.32
CA LYS A 289 -5.82 -5.88 -4.26
C LYS A 289 -7.11 -5.27 -4.79
N ASP A 290 -7.01 -4.26 -5.65
CA ASP A 290 -8.18 -3.60 -6.22
C ASP A 290 -9.00 -4.55 -7.10
N ILE A 291 -8.35 -5.42 -7.88
CA ILE A 291 -9.02 -6.46 -8.68
C ILE A 291 -9.71 -7.48 -7.77
N ASP A 292 -9.01 -7.96 -6.75
CA ASP A 292 -9.58 -8.89 -5.77
C ASP A 292 -10.81 -8.30 -5.07
N GLU A 293 -10.72 -7.06 -4.59
CA GLU A 293 -11.83 -6.34 -3.97
C GLU A 293 -13.01 -6.17 -4.92
N CYS A 294 -12.76 -5.74 -6.17
CA CYS A 294 -13.81 -5.56 -7.18
C CYS A 294 -14.53 -6.87 -7.49
N VAL A 295 -13.80 -7.96 -7.72
CA VAL A 295 -14.39 -9.26 -8.10
C VAL A 295 -15.03 -9.96 -6.90
N THR A 296 -14.51 -9.76 -5.68
CA THR A 296 -15.17 -10.24 -4.47
C THR A 296 -16.54 -9.59 -4.27
N VAL A 297 -16.64 -8.27 -4.52
CA VAL A 297 -17.90 -7.53 -4.38
C VAL A 297 -18.84 -7.79 -5.56
N LYS A 298 -18.30 -7.90 -6.78
CA LYS A 298 -19.05 -8.03 -8.02
C LYS A 298 -18.41 -9.10 -8.92
N PRO A 299 -18.73 -10.39 -8.69
CA PRO A 299 -18.12 -11.52 -9.40
C PRO A 299 -18.26 -11.44 -10.93
N GLU A 300 -19.28 -10.75 -11.44
CA GLU A 300 -19.53 -10.56 -12.87
C GLU A 300 -18.41 -9.78 -13.58
N LEU A 301 -17.63 -9.00 -12.83
CA LEU A 301 -16.47 -8.27 -13.37
C LEU A 301 -15.28 -9.18 -13.69
N GLY A 302 -15.25 -10.42 -13.17
CA GLY A 302 -14.11 -11.32 -13.35
C GLY A 302 -13.79 -11.61 -14.82
N GLY A 303 -14.82 -11.79 -15.66
CA GLY A 303 -14.65 -12.00 -17.09
C GLY A 303 -14.07 -10.78 -17.81
N ALA A 304 -14.53 -9.58 -17.44
CA ALA A 304 -14.02 -8.33 -18.01
C ALA A 304 -12.54 -8.09 -17.63
N PHE A 305 -12.18 -8.33 -16.38
CA PHE A 305 -10.79 -8.23 -15.93
C PHE A 305 -9.89 -9.31 -16.54
N LEU A 306 -10.39 -10.52 -16.76
CA LEU A 306 -9.63 -11.55 -17.48
C LEU A 306 -9.31 -11.08 -18.91
N GLU A 307 -10.27 -10.45 -19.59
CA GLU A 307 -10.03 -9.89 -20.93
C GLU A 307 -9.05 -8.71 -20.91
N VAL A 308 -9.09 -7.85 -19.89
CA VAL A 308 -8.09 -6.80 -19.67
C VAL A 308 -6.69 -7.43 -19.49
N ALA A 309 -6.57 -8.49 -18.70
CA ALA A 309 -5.30 -9.18 -18.49
C ALA A 309 -4.73 -9.78 -19.79
N ARG A 310 -5.60 -10.31 -20.66
CA ARG A 310 -5.23 -10.78 -22.00
C ARG A 310 -4.79 -9.64 -22.91
N CYS A 311 -5.51 -8.52 -22.92
CA CYS A 311 -5.15 -7.33 -23.69
C CYS A 311 -3.79 -6.78 -23.24
N LEU A 312 -3.53 -6.72 -21.92
CA LEU A 312 -2.23 -6.33 -21.36
C LEU A 312 -1.11 -7.28 -21.81
N HIS A 313 -1.36 -8.59 -21.76
CA HIS A 313 -0.40 -9.60 -22.22
C HIS A 313 -0.10 -9.47 -23.72
N GLN A 314 -1.11 -9.25 -24.56
CA GLN A 314 -0.93 -9.02 -26.00
C GLN A 314 -0.13 -7.75 -26.29
N ARG A 315 -0.31 -6.70 -25.47
CA ARG A 315 0.49 -5.48 -25.51
C ARG A 315 1.88 -5.65 -24.88
N ARG A 316 2.24 -6.87 -24.46
CA ARG A 316 3.50 -7.22 -23.80
C ARG A 316 3.75 -6.40 -22.53
N ASN A 317 2.67 -5.98 -21.85
CA ASN A 317 2.75 -5.44 -20.49
C ASN A 317 2.53 -6.58 -19.48
N PHE A 318 3.60 -7.33 -19.23
CA PHE A 318 3.58 -8.48 -18.32
C PHE A 318 3.49 -8.03 -16.87
N HIS A 319 4.00 -6.84 -16.52
CA HIS A 319 3.88 -6.28 -15.18
C HIS A 319 2.41 -6.13 -14.75
N ALA A 320 1.59 -5.38 -15.48
CA ALA A 320 0.18 -5.24 -15.13
C ALA A 320 -0.64 -6.50 -15.43
N SER A 321 -0.35 -7.22 -16.52
CA SER A 321 -1.07 -8.45 -16.86
C SER A 321 -1.03 -9.47 -15.70
N THR A 322 0.17 -9.68 -15.15
CA THR A 322 0.37 -10.60 -14.03
C THR A 322 -0.22 -10.08 -12.71
N ALA A 323 -0.30 -8.76 -12.53
CA ALA A 323 -1.00 -8.16 -11.39
C ALA A 323 -2.51 -8.46 -11.44
N VAL A 324 -3.13 -8.24 -12.60
CA VAL A 324 -4.57 -8.52 -12.80
C VAL A 324 -4.85 -10.01 -12.65
N ALA A 325 -4.03 -10.87 -13.26
CA ALA A 325 -4.16 -12.32 -13.12
C ALA A 325 -4.01 -12.79 -11.66
N THR A 326 -3.08 -12.19 -10.90
CA THR A 326 -2.92 -12.51 -9.48
C THR A 326 -4.12 -12.06 -8.65
N GLY A 327 -4.65 -10.85 -8.90
CA GLY A 327 -5.87 -10.37 -8.25
C GLY A 327 -7.07 -11.28 -8.51
N LEU A 328 -7.26 -11.74 -9.76
CA LEU A 328 -8.29 -12.71 -10.12
C LEU A 328 -8.14 -14.04 -9.38
N ARG A 329 -6.91 -14.56 -9.27
CA ARG A 329 -6.62 -15.78 -8.49
C ARG A 329 -6.93 -15.58 -7.01
N SER A 330 -6.58 -14.44 -6.42
CA SER A 330 -6.88 -14.10 -5.02
C SER A 330 -8.38 -14.02 -4.75
N ALA A 331 -9.14 -13.47 -5.70
CA ALA A 331 -10.61 -13.46 -5.68
C ALA A 331 -11.26 -14.84 -5.88
N ARG A 332 -10.46 -15.89 -6.11
CA ARG A 332 -10.91 -17.24 -6.46
C ARG A 332 -11.76 -17.29 -7.74
N TYR A 333 -11.52 -16.38 -8.67
CA TYR A 333 -12.18 -16.40 -9.97
C TYR A 333 -11.67 -17.56 -10.81
N ASP A 334 -12.58 -18.40 -11.31
CA ASP A 334 -12.23 -19.47 -12.24
C ASP A 334 -12.09 -18.92 -13.66
N GLY A 335 -10.87 -18.46 -13.99
CA GLY A 335 -10.50 -18.05 -15.34
C GLY A 335 -10.03 -19.19 -16.25
N GLY A 336 -10.18 -20.45 -15.80
CA GLY A 336 -9.79 -21.64 -16.54
C GLY A 336 -8.31 -21.62 -17.00
N PRO A 337 -8.00 -22.24 -18.16
CA PRO A 337 -6.64 -22.32 -18.69
C PRO A 337 -6.00 -20.97 -18.98
N ILE A 338 -6.81 -19.98 -19.40
CA ILE A 338 -6.32 -18.64 -19.76
C ILE A 338 -5.64 -17.99 -18.56
N LEU A 339 -6.24 -18.07 -17.38
CA LEU A 339 -5.67 -17.49 -16.17
C LEU A 339 -4.35 -18.18 -15.79
N GLN A 340 -4.26 -19.50 -15.96
CA GLN A 340 -3.04 -20.26 -15.69
C GLN A 340 -1.91 -19.88 -16.66
N ASP A 341 -2.22 -19.72 -17.94
CA ASP A 341 -1.24 -19.32 -18.96
C ASP A 341 -0.66 -17.93 -18.66
N LEU A 342 -1.50 -16.99 -18.20
CA LEU A 342 -1.06 -15.65 -17.79
C LEU A 342 -0.17 -15.68 -16.54
N LEU A 343 -0.50 -16.55 -15.57
CA LEU A 343 0.27 -16.70 -14.33
C LEU A 343 1.59 -17.44 -14.52
N ARG A 344 1.73 -18.25 -15.58
CA ARG A 344 2.97 -18.99 -15.88
C ARG A 344 4.20 -18.08 -15.97
N ILE A 345 4.05 -16.84 -16.43
CA ILE A 345 5.14 -15.85 -16.47
C ILE A 345 5.68 -15.53 -15.07
N LEU A 346 4.85 -15.57 -14.03
CA LEU A 346 5.29 -15.35 -12.66
C LEU A 346 5.94 -16.59 -12.04
N ASP A 347 5.39 -17.77 -12.34
CA ASP A 347 5.77 -19.01 -11.68
C ASP A 347 7.02 -19.65 -12.30
N ASP A 348 7.29 -19.37 -13.57
CA ASP A 348 8.44 -19.89 -14.33
C ASP A 348 9.32 -18.75 -14.86
N VAL A 349 10.49 -18.61 -14.24
CA VAL A 349 11.52 -17.62 -14.62
C VAL A 349 11.94 -17.80 -16.09
N GLN A 350 12.03 -19.03 -16.58
CA GLN A 350 12.38 -19.29 -17.97
C GLN A 350 11.27 -18.84 -18.92
N ALA A 351 10.00 -19.06 -18.56
CA ALA A 351 8.87 -18.58 -19.35
C ALA A 351 8.85 -17.05 -19.46
N ASN A 352 9.17 -16.33 -18.37
CA ASN A 352 9.33 -14.88 -18.40
C ASN A 352 10.45 -14.48 -19.39
N HIS A 353 11.63 -15.07 -19.26
CA HIS A 353 12.77 -14.83 -20.16
C HIS A 353 12.45 -15.09 -21.62
N ASP A 354 11.78 -16.20 -21.91
CA ASP A 354 11.39 -16.57 -23.26
C ASP A 354 10.39 -15.56 -23.86
N GLU A 355 9.46 -15.02 -23.06
CA GLU A 355 8.59 -13.95 -23.51
C GLU A 355 9.36 -12.65 -23.77
N LEU A 356 10.27 -12.27 -22.87
CA LEU A 356 11.09 -11.05 -22.99
C LEU A 356 11.98 -11.07 -24.25
N ARG A 357 12.55 -12.22 -24.63
CA ARG A 357 13.37 -12.38 -25.85
C ARG A 357 12.62 -12.15 -27.16
N LYS A 358 11.28 -12.19 -27.16
CA LYS A 358 10.46 -12.01 -28.37
C LYS A 358 10.31 -10.55 -28.82
N GLY A 359 10.76 -9.58 -28.02
CA GLY A 359 10.72 -8.16 -28.37
C GLY A 359 10.40 -7.22 -27.20
N PRO A 360 10.13 -5.92 -27.45
CA PRO A 360 9.89 -4.92 -26.41
C PRO A 360 8.70 -5.28 -25.51
N ALA A 361 8.84 -5.08 -24.19
CA ALA A 361 7.84 -5.43 -23.20
C ALA A 361 8.00 -4.58 -21.92
N VAL A 362 6.93 -4.47 -21.12
CA VAL A 362 7.03 -4.07 -19.71
C VAL A 362 7.19 -5.36 -18.89
N PRO A 363 8.37 -5.64 -18.32
CA PRO A 363 8.68 -6.95 -17.76
C PRO A 363 7.93 -7.22 -16.47
N ALA A 364 7.58 -8.50 -16.24
CA ALA A 364 7.22 -8.94 -14.90
C ALA A 364 8.50 -8.93 -14.04
N LEU A 365 8.57 -8.00 -13.09
CA LEU A 365 9.78 -7.80 -12.28
C LEU A 365 10.01 -8.90 -11.25
N PHE A 366 8.94 -9.49 -10.70
CA PHE A 366 9.05 -10.44 -9.59
C PHE A 366 9.94 -11.67 -9.90
N PRO A 367 9.79 -12.37 -11.05
CA PRO A 367 10.70 -13.45 -11.41
C PRO A 367 12.17 -13.03 -11.46
N LEU A 368 12.45 -11.83 -11.98
CA LEU A 368 13.81 -11.30 -12.14
C LEU A 368 14.43 -10.93 -10.79
N LEU A 369 13.64 -10.33 -9.88
CA LEU A 369 14.09 -10.03 -8.52
C LEU A 369 14.36 -11.31 -7.72
N LYS A 370 13.51 -12.33 -7.87
CA LYS A 370 13.70 -13.65 -7.24
C LYS A 370 14.98 -14.33 -7.76
N GLU A 371 15.27 -14.22 -9.05
CA GLU A 371 16.51 -14.72 -9.62
C GLU A 371 17.74 -14.01 -9.02
N LEU A 372 17.72 -12.67 -8.91
CA LEU A 372 18.77 -11.90 -8.26
C LEU A 372 18.95 -12.30 -6.78
N GLU A 373 17.86 -12.58 -6.06
CA GLU A 373 17.90 -13.06 -4.68
C GLU A 373 18.58 -14.44 -4.58
N ILE A 374 18.20 -15.39 -5.44
CA ILE A 374 18.82 -16.73 -5.48
C ILE A 374 20.32 -16.63 -5.77
N LEU A 375 20.71 -15.78 -6.72
CA LEU A 375 22.12 -15.53 -7.04
C LEU A 375 22.88 -14.94 -5.84
N SER A 376 22.27 -13.98 -5.14
CA SER A 376 22.84 -13.37 -3.93
C SER A 376 23.04 -14.38 -2.81
N GLN A 377 22.03 -15.23 -2.55
CA GLN A 377 22.14 -16.33 -1.60
C GLN A 377 23.22 -17.34 -2.00
N GLY A 378 23.32 -17.66 -3.30
CA GLY A 378 24.37 -18.53 -3.84
C GLY A 378 25.78 -17.99 -3.58
N MET A 379 25.98 -16.67 -3.70
CA MET A 379 27.23 -16.02 -3.34
C MET A 379 27.50 -16.08 -1.82
N ARG A 380 26.51 -15.73 -0.98
CA ARG A 380 26.65 -15.76 0.49
C ARG A 380 27.02 -17.16 1.01
N LEU A 381 26.47 -18.19 0.39
CA LEU A 381 26.76 -19.59 0.70
C LEU A 381 28.03 -20.12 0.02
N GLN A 382 28.81 -19.26 -0.66
CA GLN A 382 30.03 -19.60 -1.40
C GLN A 382 29.83 -20.68 -2.49
N LYS A 383 28.59 -20.83 -2.98
CA LYS A 383 28.25 -21.76 -4.08
C LYS A 383 28.53 -21.15 -5.45
N LEU A 384 28.68 -19.84 -5.52
CA LEU A 384 29.04 -19.08 -6.73
C LEU A 384 30.31 -18.28 -6.45
N SER A 385 31.23 -18.25 -7.43
CA SER A 385 32.32 -17.27 -7.40
C SER A 385 31.77 -15.86 -7.66
N CYS A 386 32.48 -14.82 -7.19
CA CYS A 386 32.13 -13.44 -7.52
C CYS A 386 31.99 -13.24 -9.04
N SER A 387 32.91 -13.80 -9.84
CA SER A 387 32.86 -13.69 -11.30
C SER A 387 31.67 -14.42 -11.95
N GLN A 388 31.18 -15.52 -11.36
CA GLN A 388 29.95 -16.18 -11.79
C GLN A 388 28.73 -15.34 -11.45
N PHE A 389 28.68 -14.83 -10.22
CA PHE A 389 27.60 -13.96 -9.77
C PHE A 389 27.48 -12.70 -10.62
N PHE A 390 28.57 -11.94 -10.81
CA PHE A 390 28.55 -10.70 -11.60
C PHE A 390 28.10 -10.94 -13.04
N ARG A 391 28.52 -12.04 -13.67
CA ARG A 391 28.08 -12.38 -15.03
C ARG A 391 26.59 -12.69 -15.09
N LEU A 392 26.07 -13.46 -14.14
CA LEU A 392 24.65 -13.84 -14.10
C LEU A 392 23.76 -12.64 -13.76
N ALA A 393 24.14 -11.85 -12.75
CA ALA A 393 23.43 -10.63 -12.38
C ALA A 393 23.47 -9.59 -13.51
N ALA A 394 24.62 -9.40 -14.18
CA ALA A 394 24.71 -8.53 -15.35
C ALA A 394 23.84 -9.01 -16.51
N SER A 395 23.61 -10.32 -16.68
CA SER A 395 22.69 -10.86 -17.68
C SER A 395 21.23 -10.49 -17.35
N CYS A 396 20.78 -10.70 -16.11
CA CYS A 396 19.43 -10.32 -15.67
C CYS A 396 19.19 -8.82 -15.85
N VAL A 397 20.20 -8.00 -15.54
CA VAL A 397 20.15 -6.55 -15.62
C VAL A 397 20.25 -6.06 -17.07
N ALA A 398 21.04 -6.72 -17.91
CA ALA A 398 21.11 -6.42 -19.34
C ALA A 398 19.80 -6.74 -20.05
N GLU A 399 19.10 -7.81 -19.67
CA GLU A 399 17.76 -8.09 -20.17
C GLU A 399 16.78 -6.98 -19.76
N LEU A 400 16.85 -6.50 -18.51
CA LEU A 400 16.08 -5.31 -18.07
C LEU A 400 16.47 -4.01 -18.82
N HIS A 401 17.75 -3.80 -19.13
CA HIS A 401 18.23 -2.62 -19.86
C HIS A 401 17.93 -2.67 -21.36
N SER A 402 17.81 -3.85 -21.96
CA SER A 402 17.42 -4.01 -23.38
C SER A 402 16.03 -3.40 -23.67
N PHE A 403 15.24 -3.11 -22.63
CA PHE A 403 14.00 -2.37 -22.70
C PHE A 403 14.16 -0.84 -22.72
N HIS A 404 15.27 -0.30 -22.17
CA HIS A 404 15.51 1.14 -22.06
C HIS A 404 16.07 1.75 -23.36
N THR A 405 16.96 1.04 -24.05
CA THR A 405 17.61 1.50 -25.30
C THR A 405 16.66 1.65 -26.48
N PHE A 406 15.37 1.31 -26.32
CA PHE A 406 14.34 1.57 -27.33
C PHE A 406 13.65 2.93 -27.16
N GLN A 407 13.73 3.59 -25.99
CA GLN A 407 13.15 4.93 -25.78
C GLN A 407 14.21 6.05 -25.71
N SER A 408 15.48 5.71 -25.54
CA SER A 408 16.61 6.64 -25.48
C SER A 408 17.71 6.14 -26.42
N THR A 409 18.14 6.99 -27.36
CA THR A 409 19.25 6.75 -28.29
C THR A 409 20.64 6.76 -27.65
N ASP A 410 20.74 6.86 -26.32
CA ASP A 410 22.04 6.98 -25.66
C ASP A 410 22.51 5.65 -25.07
N GLU A 411 23.63 5.17 -25.61
CA GLU A 411 24.41 4.03 -25.16
C GLU A 411 25.03 4.35 -23.78
N LEU A 412 24.59 3.65 -22.73
CA LEU A 412 25.29 3.63 -21.44
C LEU A 412 26.13 2.35 -21.34
N GLU A 413 27.43 2.55 -21.08
CA GLU A 413 28.45 1.51 -21.04
C GLU A 413 28.22 0.46 -19.93
N SER A 414 28.42 -0.82 -20.29
CA SER A 414 28.41 -2.00 -19.39
C SER A 414 29.32 -1.89 -18.15
N SER A 415 30.22 -0.89 -18.08
CA SER A 415 31.13 -0.67 -16.95
C SER A 415 30.42 -0.13 -15.69
N GLY A 416 29.24 0.49 -15.84
CA GLY A 416 28.42 0.98 -14.73
C GLY A 416 27.72 -0.15 -13.97
N ILE A 417 27.25 -1.18 -14.69
CA ILE A 417 26.48 -2.31 -14.15
C ILE A 417 27.33 -3.15 -13.17
N CYS A 418 28.59 -3.43 -13.52
CA CYS A 418 29.49 -4.17 -12.63
C CYS A 418 29.84 -3.41 -11.34
N ARG A 419 29.97 -2.08 -11.41
CA ARG A 419 30.18 -1.23 -10.22
C ARG A 419 28.95 -1.20 -9.32
N TRP A 420 27.77 -1.11 -9.92
CA TRP A 420 26.48 -1.11 -9.21
C TRP A 420 26.15 -2.44 -8.51
N ILE A 421 26.39 -3.58 -9.16
CA ILE A 421 26.22 -4.90 -8.53
C ILE A 421 27.16 -5.02 -7.30
N GLY A 422 28.36 -4.45 -7.38
CA GLY A 422 29.33 -4.49 -6.28
C GLY A 422 28.92 -3.66 -5.07
N SER A 423 28.13 -2.60 -5.30
CA SER A 423 27.81 -1.65 -4.27
C SER A 423 26.47 -1.92 -3.56
N ILE A 424 25.48 -2.54 -4.22
CA ILE A 424 24.27 -3.08 -3.56
C ILE A 424 24.60 -4.11 -2.47
N LEU A 425 25.78 -4.74 -2.55
CA LEU A 425 26.15 -5.87 -1.70
C LEU A 425 27.07 -5.51 -0.51
N CYS A 426 27.33 -4.22 -0.25
CA CYS A 426 28.27 -3.77 0.78
C CYS A 426 29.59 -4.55 0.81
N ILE A 427 30.18 -4.85 -0.35
CA ILE A 427 31.53 -5.44 -0.41
C ILE A 427 32.51 -4.28 -0.41
N ASN A 428 32.92 -3.86 0.80
CA ASN A 428 34.08 -2.98 0.97
C ASN A 428 35.28 -3.60 0.23
N SER A 429 35.75 -2.87 -0.78
CA SER A 429 37.07 -2.93 -1.42
C SER A 429 37.94 -4.15 -1.09
N TRP A 430 38.01 -5.10 -2.02
CA TRP A 430 39.23 -5.87 -2.23
C TRP A 430 39.73 -5.56 -3.63
N HIS A 431 40.88 -4.90 -3.68
CA HIS A 431 41.58 -4.47 -4.89
C HIS A 431 41.57 -5.53 -5.98
N TRP A 432 41.03 -5.18 -7.16
CA TRP A 432 41.53 -5.55 -8.48
C TRP A 432 41.32 -4.38 -9.44
#